data_AF-A0A090YVI7-F1
#
_entry.id   AF-A0A090YVI7-F1
#
_cell.length_a   1.000
_cell.length_b   1.000
_cell.length_c   1.000
_cell.angle_alpha   90.00
_cell.angle_beta   90.00
_cell.angle_gamma   90.00
#
_symmetry.space_group_name_H-M   'P 1'
#
loop_
_entity.id
_entity.type
_entity.pdbx_description
1 polymer ?
#
loop_
_entity_poly.entity_id
_entity_poly.type
_entity_poly.pdbx_seq_one_letter_code
_entity_poly.pdbx_strand_id
1 'polypeptide(L)'
;MNVKIDEKTITTDRLYLRKISLEDIDDIYNIVKKDTVGKWLAASRGMTKEEATMYVEKFIDHWNQYGFGVWAVLNKCTGKIIGHCGLR
;
A
#
# COMPACT_ATOMS: atom_id res chain seq x y z
N MET A 1 -11.16 -19.08 -7.19
CA MET A 1 -10.34 -18.01 -6.59
C MET A 1 -10.24 -18.31 -5.11
N ASN A 2 -9.06 -18.71 -4.63
CA ASN A 2 -8.90 -18.99 -3.20
C ASN A 2 -8.53 -17.71 -2.47
N VAL A 3 -9.26 -17.40 -1.40
CA VAL A 3 -8.99 -16.27 -0.50
C VAL A 3 -8.85 -16.81 0.91
N LYS A 4 -7.75 -16.46 1.57
CA LYS A 4 -7.50 -16.73 2.99
C LYS A 4 -7.37 -15.39 3.70
N ILE A 5 -8.06 -15.25 4.83
CA ILE A 5 -8.05 -14.04 5.64
C ILE A 5 -7.58 -14.45 7.03
N ASP A 6 -6.47 -13.86 7.46
CA ASP A 6 -5.95 -13.96 8.82
C ASP A 6 -6.08 -12.59 9.49
N GLU A 7 -5.97 -12.53 10.83
CA GLU A 7 -6.10 -11.28 11.62
C GLU A 7 -5.25 -10.12 11.09
N LYS A 8 -4.10 -10.42 10.47
CA LYS A 8 -3.12 -9.44 10.01
C LYS A 8 -2.84 -9.47 8.51
N THR A 9 -3.42 -10.41 7.75
CA THR A 9 -3.08 -10.60 6.33
C THR A 9 -4.24 -11.13 5.50
N ILE A 10 -4.22 -10.85 4.20
CA ILE A 10 -5.12 -11.45 3.22
C ILE A 10 -4.27 -12.09 2.13
N THR A 11 -4.51 -13.35 1.83
CA THR A 11 -3.82 -14.07 0.75
C THR A 11 -4.77 -14.55 -0.32
N THR A 12 -4.33 -14.44 -1.56
CA THR A 12 -5.00 -15.04 -2.72
C THR A 12 -4.05 -16.00 -3.44
N ASP A 13 -4.50 -16.52 -4.58
CA ASP A 13 -3.66 -17.30 -5.48
C ASP A 13 -2.42 -16.49 -5.95
N ARG A 14 -2.56 -15.16 -6.14
CA ARG A 14 -1.50 -14.30 -6.73
C ARG A 14 -0.92 -13.25 -5.79
N LEU A 15 -1.66 -12.89 -4.74
CA LEU A 15 -1.36 -11.72 -3.91
C LEU A 15 -1.20 -12.11 -2.44
N TYR A 16 -0.32 -11.37 -1.76
CA TYR A 16 -0.20 -11.33 -0.31
C TYR A 16 -0.42 -9.89 0.13
N LEU A 17 -1.38 -9.65 1.02
CA LEU A 17 -1.73 -8.34 1.53
C LEU A 17 -1.42 -8.29 3.02
N ARG A 18 -0.75 -7.24 3.46
CA ARG A 18 -0.48 -6.96 4.88
C ARG A 18 -0.64 -5.47 5.18
N LYS A 19 -0.75 -5.12 6.47
CA LYS A 19 -0.73 -3.72 6.90
C LYS A 19 0.54 -3.04 6.35
N ILE A 20 0.38 -1.79 5.93
CA ILE A 20 1.49 -0.94 5.50
C ILE A 20 2.34 -0.60 6.74
N SER A 21 3.66 -0.56 6.57
CA SER A 21 4.61 -0.09 7.58
C SER A 21 5.48 1.05 7.03
N LEU A 22 6.23 1.71 7.91
CA LEU A 22 7.18 2.76 7.52
C LEU A 22 8.31 2.22 6.63
N GLU A 23 8.60 0.93 6.67
CA GLU A 23 9.60 0.28 5.80
C GLU A 23 9.17 0.27 4.33
N ASP A 24 7.86 0.45 4.06
CA ASP A 24 7.30 0.42 2.71
C ASP A 24 7.39 1.77 1.98
N ILE A 25 7.86 2.82 2.65
CA ILE A 25 7.85 4.19 2.12
C ILE A 25 8.59 4.25 0.78
N ASP A 26 9.77 3.63 0.68
CA ASP A 26 10.57 3.67 -0.54
C ASP A 26 9.89 2.91 -1.70
N ASP A 27 9.30 1.75 -1.43
CA ASP A 27 8.58 0.98 -2.43
C ASP A 27 7.32 1.72 -2.91
N ILE A 28 6.54 2.28 -1.99
CA ILE A 28 5.33 3.04 -2.29
C ILE A 28 5.69 4.31 -3.07
N TYR A 29 6.70 5.06 -2.62
CA TYR A 29 7.22 6.24 -3.31
C TYR A 29 7.63 5.90 -4.75
N ASN A 30 8.38 4.80 -4.94
CA ASN A 30 8.82 4.35 -6.25
C ASN A 30 7.66 3.97 -7.19
N ILE A 31 6.51 3.60 -6.65
CA ILE A 31 5.30 3.31 -7.42
C ILE A 31 4.55 4.61 -7.75
N VAL A 32 4.24 5.42 -6.74
CA VAL A 32 3.38 6.61 -6.91
C VAL A 32 4.06 7.74 -7.67
N LYS A 33 5.41 7.84 -7.62
CA LYS A 33 6.17 8.84 -8.40
C LYS A 33 6.13 8.61 -9.91
N LYS A 34 5.79 7.40 -10.37
CA LYS A 34 5.72 7.09 -11.81
C LYS A 34 4.53 7.84 -12.41
N ASP A 35 4.76 8.66 -13.44
CA ASP A 35 3.69 9.43 -14.09
C ASP A 35 2.49 8.58 -14.52
N THR A 36 2.74 7.34 -14.99
CA THR A 36 1.70 6.39 -15.39
C THR A 36 0.73 6.02 -14.28
N VAL A 37 1.16 6.09 -13.02
CA VAL A 37 0.34 5.87 -11.82
C VAL A 37 -0.10 7.20 -11.25
N GLY A 38 0.86 8.07 -10.99
CA GLY A 38 0.67 9.21 -10.11
C GLY A 38 -0.21 10.31 -10.67
N LYS A 39 -0.37 10.39 -12.00
CA LYS A 39 -1.30 11.33 -12.65
C LYS A 39 -2.78 11.08 -12.30
N TRP A 40 -3.11 9.87 -11.85
CA TRP A 40 -4.47 9.48 -11.50
C TRP A 40 -4.76 9.55 -10.01
N LEU A 41 -3.72 9.62 -9.16
CA LEU A 41 -3.92 9.86 -7.74
C LEU A 41 -3.77 11.37 -7.52
N ALA A 42 -4.84 12.02 -7.07
CA ALA A 42 -4.88 13.47 -6.86
C ALA A 42 -3.71 14.00 -6.01
N ALA A 43 -3.10 13.15 -5.18
CA ALA A 43 -1.99 13.49 -4.30
C ALA A 43 -0.58 13.22 -4.87
N SER A 44 -0.41 12.55 -6.03
CA SER A 44 0.91 12.00 -6.38
C SER A 44 1.52 12.46 -7.71
N ARG A 45 0.97 13.50 -8.35
CA ARG A 45 1.58 14.04 -9.57
C ARG A 45 2.88 14.78 -9.21
N GLY A 46 3.98 14.04 -9.20
CA GLY A 46 5.28 14.56 -8.77
C GLY A 46 5.47 14.57 -7.25
N MET A 47 4.87 13.60 -6.55
CA MET A 47 5.02 13.48 -5.09
C MET A 47 6.49 13.48 -4.69
N THR A 48 6.88 14.29 -3.70
CA THR A 48 8.22 14.16 -3.09
C THR A 48 8.28 12.94 -2.18
N LYS A 49 9.49 12.57 -1.74
CA LYS A 49 9.63 11.46 -0.78
C LYS A 49 8.96 11.80 0.56
N GLU A 50 9.02 13.05 0.98
CA GLU A 50 8.38 13.55 2.20
C GLU A 50 6.86 13.47 2.10
N GLU A 51 6.28 13.86 0.96
CA GLU A 51 4.85 13.72 0.72
C GLU A 51 4.42 12.24 0.70
N ALA A 52 5.25 11.35 0.13
CA ALA A 52 5.00 9.91 0.18
C ALA A 52 5.08 9.34 1.60
N THR A 53 6.00 9.82 2.44
CA THR A 53 6.05 9.50 3.87
C THR A 53 4.75 9.89 4.56
N MET A 54 4.29 11.14 4.39
CA MET A 54 3.02 11.61 4.96
C MET A 54 1.81 10.81 4.43
N TYR A 55 1.88 10.35 3.19
CA TYR A 55 0.85 9.51 2.58
C TYR A 55 0.76 8.13 3.24
N VAL A 56 1.92 7.52 3.53
CA VAL A 56 2.03 6.25 4.24
C VAL A 56 1.61 6.38 5.71
N GLU A 57 2.04 7.43 6.39
CA GLU A 57 1.64 7.73 7.78
C GLU A 57 0.11 7.82 7.91
N LYS A 58 -0.57 8.49 6.96
CA LYS A 58 -2.03 8.54 6.93
C LYS A 58 -2.70 7.17 6.81
N PHE A 59 -2.06 6.18 6.17
CA PHE A 59 -2.58 4.81 6.14
C PHE A 59 -2.40 4.11 7.48
N ILE A 60 -1.25 4.30 8.12
CA ILE A 60 -0.94 3.72 9.43
C ILE A 60 -1.88 4.30 10.50
N ASP A 61 -2.08 5.62 10.50
CA ASP A 61 -2.99 6.30 11.43
C ASP A 61 -4.44 5.81 11.26
N HIS A 62 -4.90 5.62 10.03
CA HIS A 62 -6.23 5.08 9.77
C HIS A 62 -6.38 3.65 10.32
N TRP A 63 -5.36 2.81 10.15
CA TRP A 63 -5.34 1.47 10.76
C TRP A 63 -5.42 1.51 12.28
N ASN A 64 -4.68 2.42 12.91
CA ASN A 64 -4.66 2.58 14.37
C ASN A 64 -6.00 3.11 14.89
N GLN A 65 -6.65 4.01 14.14
CA GLN A 65 -7.90 4.63 14.55
C GLN A 65 -9.11 3.71 14.38
N TYR A 66 -9.20 2.98 13.27
CA TYR A 66 -10.42 2.27 12.89
C TYR A 66 -10.30 0.74 12.89
N GLY A 67 -9.10 0.19 13.02
CA GLY A 67 -8.87 -1.25 12.97
C GLY A 67 -8.99 -1.88 11.56
N PHE A 68 -9.25 -1.06 10.54
CA PHE A 68 -9.20 -1.42 9.12
C PHE A 68 -8.47 -0.34 8.32
N GLY A 69 -8.07 -0.62 7.08
CA GLY A 69 -7.39 0.39 6.27
C GLY A 69 -6.90 -0.10 4.92
N VAL A 70 -5.97 0.68 4.37
CA VAL A 70 -5.26 0.39 3.11
C VAL A 70 -4.15 -0.63 3.36
N TRP A 71 -4.11 -1.68 2.55
CA TRP A 71 -3.12 -2.75 2.60
C TRP A 71 -1.97 -2.49 1.63
N ALA A 72 -0.76 -2.91 1.99
CA ALA A 72 0.31 -3.13 1.03
C ALA A 72 -0.04 -4.38 0.22
N VAL A 73 0.03 -4.30 -1.11
CA VAL A 73 -0.24 -5.41 -2.02
C VAL A 73 1.07 -5.95 -2.55
N LEU A 74 1.41 -7.17 -2.18
CA LEU A 74 2.62 -7.85 -2.61
C LEU A 74 2.28 -8.89 -3.68
N ASN A 75 3.14 -8.99 -4.70
CA ASN A 75 3.15 -10.14 -5.59
C ASN A 75 3.68 -11.35 -4.81
N LYS A 76 2.88 -12.42 -4.74
CA LYS A 76 3.19 -13.59 -3.90
C LYS A 76 4.44 -14.36 -4.36
N CYS A 77 4.75 -14.33 -5.65
CA CYS A 77 5.91 -15.05 -6.20
C CYS A 77 7.21 -14.26 -5.99
N THR A 78 7.17 -12.93 -6.13
CA THR A 78 8.39 -12.10 -6.06
C THR A 78 8.62 -11.46 -4.69
N GLY A 79 7.60 -11.45 -3.82
CA GLY A 79 7.64 -10.75 -2.53
C GLY A 79 7.66 -9.23 -2.64
N LYS A 80 7.59 -8.67 -3.86
CA LYS A 80 7.68 -7.22 -4.07
C LYS A 80 6.32 -6.55 -3.91
N ILE A 81 6.32 -5.37 -3.31
CA ILE A 81 5.16 -4.48 -3.30
C ILE A 81 4.87 -4.04 -4.74
N ILE A 82 3.62 -4.20 -5.16
CA ILE A 82 3.13 -3.81 -6.48
C ILE A 82 2.09 -2.69 -6.41
N GLY A 83 1.72 -2.26 -5.20
CA GLY A 83 0.83 -1.15 -4.95
C GLY A 83 0.17 -1.26 -3.59
N HIS A 84 -0.91 -0.51 -3.42
CA HIS A 84 -1.73 -0.49 -2.21
C HIS A 84 -3.21 -0.47 -2.57
N CYS A 85 -4.05 -1.11 -1.76
CA CYS A 85 -5.50 -1.08 -1.93
C CYS A 85 -6.21 -1.35 -0.60
N GLY A 86 -7.44 -0.87 -0.46
CA GLY A 86 -8.26 -1.16 0.71
C GLY A 86 -9.33 -0.11 0.91
N LEU A 87 -9.80 -0.02 2.14
CA LEU A 87 -10.83 0.94 2.54
C LEU A 87 -10.19 2.08 3.33
N ARG A 88 -10.68 3.28 3.08
CA ARG A 88 -10.31 4.53 3.77
C ARG A 88 -11.47 5.51 3.64
#